data_AF-A0A200J793-F1
#
_entry.id   AF-A0A200J793-F1
#
_cell.length_a   1.000
_cell.length_b   1.000
_cell.length_c   1.000
_cell.angle_alpha   90.00
_cell.angle_beta   90.00
_cell.angle_gamma   90.00
#
_symmetry.space_group_name_H-M   'P 1'
#
loop_
_entity.id
_entity.type
_entity.pdbx_description
1 polymer ?
#
loop_
_entity_poly.entity_id
_entity_poly.type
_entity_poly.pdbx_seq_one_letter_code
_entity_poly.pdbx_strand_id
1 'polypeptide(L)'
;MKLGYVHGHKVDQQYDILESYEVDEIFSDMDQGYEWIWKADSELQRLLDYSESGDSLVICSLEVISRDYQVLLKLFSELKKLQVELIVLSSPELTLREWQQVLSWVAGNDHLLYPRVISVKMNRENEKNRESYTVFSRKSEAKKLYREIFWLLVNKRKIRVIAKEKGIPVETVFRIQQEVKRMKLALIFSTCFLLAITTIKLTENFSDNLLIQIVVCIITTMIILYNALSDSE
;
A
#
# COMPACT_ATOMS: atom_id res chain seq x y z
N MET A 1 -12.17 -27.18 16.87
CA MET A 1 -12.97 -25.99 16.59
C MET A 1 -12.41 -25.27 15.36
N LYS A 2 -13.25 -24.58 14.61
CA LYS A 2 -12.90 -23.70 13.49
C LYS A 2 -12.85 -22.27 14.01
N LEU A 3 -11.66 -21.70 14.15
CA LEU A 3 -11.43 -20.35 14.64
C LEU A 3 -11.19 -19.42 13.46
N GLY A 4 -12.08 -18.46 13.24
CA GLY A 4 -11.97 -17.44 12.20
C GLY A 4 -11.06 -16.29 12.62
N TYR A 5 -10.29 -15.75 11.68
CA TYR A 5 -9.51 -14.53 11.91
C TYR A 5 -9.71 -13.50 10.80
N VAL A 6 -9.90 -12.24 11.20
CA VAL A 6 -10.18 -11.10 10.32
C VAL A 6 -9.26 -9.92 10.63
N HIS A 7 -8.63 -9.35 9.60
CA HIS A 7 -7.75 -8.20 9.74
C HIS A 7 -7.56 -7.44 8.43
N GLY A 8 -7.24 -6.14 8.53
CA GLY A 8 -6.83 -5.32 7.40
C GLY A 8 -8.02 -4.74 6.62
N HIS A 9 -7.97 -4.84 5.29
CA HIS A 9 -8.99 -4.22 4.44
C HIS A 9 -10.18 -5.13 4.18
N LYS A 10 -11.36 -4.52 3.94
CA LYS A 10 -12.62 -5.20 3.63
C LYS A 10 -13.07 -6.18 4.73
N VAL A 11 -12.93 -5.76 5.98
CA VAL A 11 -13.28 -6.53 7.18
C VAL A 11 -14.70 -7.09 7.09
N ASP A 12 -15.68 -6.28 6.68
CA ASP A 12 -17.08 -6.72 6.52
C ASP A 12 -17.21 -7.92 5.55
N GLN A 13 -16.50 -7.88 4.42
CA GLN A 13 -16.50 -8.99 3.45
C GLN A 13 -15.82 -10.24 4.02
N GLN A 14 -14.81 -10.08 4.87
CA GLN A 14 -14.16 -11.20 5.52
C GLN A 14 -15.10 -11.85 6.54
N TYR A 15 -15.86 -11.06 7.31
CA TYR A 15 -16.90 -11.57 8.21
C TYR A 15 -17.95 -12.37 7.45
N ASP A 16 -18.53 -11.81 6.38
CA ASP A 16 -19.55 -12.49 5.56
C ASP A 16 -19.05 -13.86 5.06
N ILE A 17 -17.80 -13.93 4.60
CA ILE A 17 -17.19 -15.17 4.11
C ILE A 17 -17.00 -16.18 5.24
N LEU A 18 -16.46 -15.76 6.39
CA LEU A 18 -16.23 -16.67 7.52
C LEU A 18 -17.54 -17.15 8.15
N GLU A 19 -18.54 -16.30 8.25
CA GLU A 19 -19.89 -16.67 8.70
C GLU A 19 -20.52 -17.69 7.74
N SER A 20 -20.38 -17.48 6.42
CA SER A 20 -20.87 -18.44 5.41
C SER A 20 -20.17 -19.80 5.46
N TYR A 21 -18.94 -19.85 5.98
CA TYR A 21 -18.16 -21.07 6.17
C TYR A 21 -18.45 -21.79 7.49
N GLU A 22 -19.28 -21.18 8.37
CA GLU A 22 -19.66 -21.72 9.67
C GLU A 22 -18.45 -21.96 10.59
N VAL A 23 -17.71 -20.88 10.87
CA VAL A 23 -16.68 -20.89 11.92
C VAL A 23 -17.32 -20.77 13.32
N ASP A 24 -16.67 -21.36 14.33
CA ASP A 24 -17.20 -21.41 15.70
C ASP A 24 -17.04 -20.06 16.43
N GLU A 25 -15.91 -19.38 16.23
CA GLU A 25 -15.60 -18.08 16.84
C GLU A 25 -14.73 -17.23 15.90
N ILE A 26 -14.90 -15.90 15.90
CA ILE A 26 -14.14 -14.98 15.04
C ILE A 26 -13.36 -13.98 15.89
N PHE A 27 -12.05 -13.91 15.65
CA PHE A 27 -11.14 -12.94 16.25
C PHE A 27 -10.79 -11.86 15.23
N SER A 28 -10.72 -10.59 15.67
CA SER A 28 -10.43 -9.49 14.75
C SER A 28 -9.59 -8.36 15.33
N ASP A 29 -8.44 -8.12 14.68
CA ASP A 29 -7.58 -6.96 14.95
C ASP A 29 -8.06 -5.67 14.22
N MET A 30 -9.25 -5.67 13.60
CA MET A 30 -9.92 -4.50 13.00
C MET A 30 -8.98 -3.61 12.14
N ASP A 31 -9.14 -2.28 12.22
CA ASP A 31 -8.39 -1.24 11.47
C ASP A 31 -6.93 -1.04 11.98
N GLN A 32 -6.42 -1.90 12.87
CA GLN A 32 -5.02 -1.82 13.30
C GLN A 32 -4.09 -2.12 12.12
N GLY A 33 -2.89 -1.53 12.14
CA GLY A 33 -1.89 -1.83 11.10
C GLY A 33 -1.33 -3.25 11.26
N TYR A 34 -0.78 -3.80 10.19
CA TYR A 34 -0.17 -5.16 10.17
C TYR A 34 1.03 -5.32 11.12
N GLU A 35 1.57 -4.23 11.65
CA GLU A 35 2.58 -4.25 12.72
C GLU A 35 2.02 -4.70 14.08
N TRP A 36 0.68 -4.67 14.25
CA TRP A 36 0.00 -5.04 15.49
C TRP A 36 -0.12 -6.55 15.70
N ILE A 37 -0.13 -7.33 14.61
CA ILE A 37 -0.43 -8.78 14.56
C ILE A 37 0.40 -9.65 15.52
N TRP A 38 1.62 -9.22 15.87
CA TRP A 38 2.52 -9.97 16.76
C TRP A 38 2.67 -9.36 18.15
N LYS A 39 1.82 -8.38 18.50
CA LYS A 39 1.82 -7.82 19.85
C LYS A 39 1.04 -8.73 20.78
N ALA A 40 1.41 -8.70 22.06
CA ALA A 40 0.77 -9.50 23.09
C ALA A 40 -0.75 -9.24 23.17
N ASP A 41 -1.16 -7.99 22.93
CA ASP A 41 -2.57 -7.55 22.99
C ASP A 41 -3.28 -7.65 21.62
N SER A 42 -2.76 -8.45 20.67
CA SER A 42 -3.42 -8.68 19.39
C SER A 42 -4.45 -9.79 19.51
N GLU A 43 -5.55 -9.66 18.78
CA GLU A 43 -6.58 -10.69 18.70
C GLU A 43 -6.05 -11.95 18.00
N LEU A 44 -5.05 -11.84 17.11
CA LEU A 44 -4.35 -13.04 16.61
C LEU A 44 -3.62 -13.78 17.74
N GLN A 45 -2.88 -13.07 18.60
CA GLN A 45 -2.18 -13.73 19.71
C GLN A 45 -3.19 -14.37 20.67
N ARG A 46 -4.29 -13.70 20.95
CA ARG A 46 -5.37 -14.23 21.77
C ARG A 46 -6.01 -15.47 21.15
N LEU A 47 -6.19 -15.52 19.83
CA LEU A 47 -6.64 -16.72 19.10
C LEU A 47 -5.65 -17.87 19.30
N LEU A 48 -4.35 -17.63 19.12
CA LEU A 48 -3.33 -18.66 19.29
C LEU A 48 -3.29 -19.19 20.73
N ASP A 49 -3.45 -18.32 21.72
CA ASP A 49 -3.49 -18.70 23.14
C ASP A 49 -4.79 -19.44 23.52
N TYR A 50 -5.90 -19.15 22.81
CA TYR A 50 -7.19 -19.82 22.98
C TYR A 50 -7.24 -21.19 22.29
N SER A 51 -6.49 -21.36 21.19
CA SER A 51 -6.53 -22.57 20.37
C SER A 51 -5.99 -23.82 21.07
N GLU A 52 -6.65 -24.95 20.85
CA GLU A 52 -6.24 -26.27 21.32
C GLU A 52 -5.70 -27.14 20.18
N SER A 53 -5.00 -28.22 20.53
CA SER A 53 -4.52 -29.20 19.55
C SER A 53 -5.71 -29.84 18.80
N GLY A 54 -5.63 -29.84 17.47
CA GLY A 54 -6.71 -30.33 16.60
C GLY A 54 -7.71 -29.25 16.15
N ASP A 55 -7.57 -28.02 16.62
CA ASP A 55 -8.31 -26.88 16.08
C ASP A 55 -7.83 -26.47 14.68
N SER A 56 -8.63 -25.66 14.00
CA SER A 56 -8.32 -25.12 12.68
C SER A 56 -8.46 -23.61 12.67
N LEU A 57 -7.40 -22.91 12.29
CA LEU A 57 -7.44 -21.49 11.95
C LEU A 57 -8.01 -21.33 10.53
N VAL A 58 -9.09 -20.58 10.40
CA VAL A 58 -9.77 -20.30 9.13
C VAL A 58 -9.58 -18.83 8.78
N ILE A 59 -9.02 -18.57 7.60
CA ILE A 59 -8.82 -17.22 7.06
C ILE A 59 -9.33 -17.12 5.62
N CYS A 60 -9.82 -15.95 5.26
CA CYS A 60 -10.27 -15.69 3.88
C CYS A 60 -9.13 -15.82 2.87
N SER A 61 -7.95 -15.27 3.18
CA SER A 61 -6.76 -15.32 2.35
C SER A 61 -5.50 -15.11 3.20
N LEU A 62 -4.31 -15.46 2.69
CA LEU A 62 -3.05 -15.21 3.40
C LEU A 62 -2.77 -13.72 3.65
N GLU A 63 -3.30 -12.83 2.81
CA GLU A 63 -3.15 -11.37 2.97
C GLU A 63 -3.83 -10.83 4.24
N VAL A 64 -4.75 -11.58 4.83
CA VAL A 64 -5.34 -11.26 6.14
C VAL A 64 -4.26 -11.25 7.23
N ILE A 65 -3.28 -12.14 7.12
CA ILE A 65 -2.14 -12.20 8.05
C ILE A 65 -1.02 -11.29 7.57
N SER A 66 -0.50 -11.51 6.36
CA SER A 66 0.57 -10.68 5.80
C SER A 66 0.82 -11.00 4.34
N ARG A 67 1.38 -10.02 3.63
CA ARG A 67 1.99 -10.24 2.31
C ARG A 67 3.48 -10.62 2.41
N ASP A 68 4.06 -10.49 3.59
CA ASP A 68 5.44 -10.88 3.85
C ASP A 68 5.51 -12.38 4.17
N TYR A 69 6.14 -13.15 3.29
CA TYR A 69 6.28 -14.60 3.45
C TYR A 69 7.06 -14.99 4.70
N GLN A 70 7.98 -14.15 5.21
CA GLN A 70 8.68 -14.42 6.47
C GLN A 70 7.72 -14.37 7.66
N VAL A 71 6.78 -13.43 7.64
CA VAL A 71 5.74 -13.32 8.66
C VAL A 71 4.81 -14.53 8.62
N LEU A 72 4.39 -14.94 7.41
CA LEU A 72 3.55 -16.13 7.24
C LEU A 72 4.26 -17.40 7.71
N LEU A 73 5.54 -17.59 7.37
CA LEU A 73 6.34 -18.73 7.83
C LEU A 73 6.48 -18.78 9.36
N LYS A 74 6.59 -17.61 10.01
CA LYS A 74 6.58 -17.52 11.47
C LYS A 74 5.24 -18.02 12.03
N LEU A 75 4.10 -17.55 11.50
CA LEU A 75 2.78 -18.03 11.91
C LEU A 75 2.63 -19.53 11.70
N PHE A 76 3.03 -20.05 10.55
CA PHE A 76 2.92 -21.49 10.28
C PHE A 76 3.78 -22.32 11.24
N SER A 77 4.90 -21.76 11.70
CA SER A 77 5.73 -22.41 12.71
C SER A 77 5.02 -22.47 14.06
N GLU A 78 4.31 -21.42 14.46
CA GLU A 78 3.51 -21.42 15.69
C GLU A 78 2.29 -22.36 15.59
N LEU A 79 1.52 -22.31 14.51
CA LEU A 79 0.39 -23.23 14.28
C LEU A 79 0.84 -24.69 14.33
N LYS A 80 2.01 -25.00 13.74
CA LYS A 80 2.58 -26.35 13.78
C LYS A 80 2.93 -26.80 15.20
N LYS A 81 3.44 -25.91 16.06
CA LYS A 81 3.74 -26.23 17.46
C LYS A 81 2.47 -26.51 18.24
N LEU A 82 1.42 -25.72 17.99
CA LEU A 82 0.12 -25.85 18.63
C LEU A 82 -0.72 -27.02 18.06
N GLN A 83 -0.27 -27.64 16.96
CA GLN A 83 -1.03 -28.67 16.23
C GLN A 83 -2.38 -28.15 15.73
N VAL A 84 -2.39 -26.88 15.33
CA VAL A 84 -3.55 -26.20 14.73
C VAL A 84 -3.41 -26.25 13.21
N GLU A 85 -4.48 -26.65 12.53
CA GLU A 85 -4.55 -26.68 11.07
C GLU A 85 -4.81 -25.28 10.50
N LEU A 86 -4.45 -25.07 9.23
CA LEU A 86 -4.71 -23.82 8.53
C LEU A 86 -5.63 -24.08 7.34
N ILE A 87 -6.74 -23.35 7.28
CA ILE A 87 -7.70 -23.36 6.18
C ILE A 87 -7.72 -21.97 5.54
N VAL A 88 -7.41 -21.91 4.25
CA VAL A 88 -7.39 -20.65 3.48
C VAL A 88 -8.46 -20.72 2.40
N LEU A 89 -9.56 -19.98 2.58
CA LEU A 89 -10.76 -20.13 1.77
C LEU A 89 -10.58 -19.67 0.30
N SER A 90 -9.64 -18.75 0.03
CA SER A 90 -9.35 -18.29 -1.32
C SER A 90 -8.39 -19.17 -2.12
N SER A 91 -7.94 -20.30 -1.58
CA SER A 91 -6.88 -21.13 -2.14
C SER A 91 -7.31 -22.60 -2.20
N PRO A 92 -6.73 -23.44 -3.08
CA PRO A 92 -6.83 -24.89 -2.94
C PRO A 92 -6.45 -25.34 -1.53
N GLU A 93 -7.10 -26.42 -1.08
CA GLU A 93 -6.80 -27.08 0.18
C GLU A 93 -5.36 -27.58 0.16
N LEU A 94 -4.52 -26.90 0.94
CA LEU A 94 -3.12 -27.22 1.14
C LEU A 94 -2.90 -27.40 2.64
N THR A 95 -2.18 -28.45 2.99
CA THR A 95 -1.72 -28.67 4.35
C THR A 95 -0.70 -27.60 4.76
N LEU A 96 -0.54 -27.40 6.07
CA LEU A 96 0.45 -26.47 6.62
C LEU A 96 1.88 -26.76 6.11
N ARG A 97 2.22 -28.03 5.89
CA ARG A 97 3.52 -28.44 5.35
C ARG A 97 3.71 -28.03 3.89
N GLU A 98 2.67 -28.20 3.07
CA GLU A 98 2.70 -27.78 1.66
C GLU A 98 2.82 -26.27 1.56
N TRP A 99 2.07 -25.53 2.38
CA TRP A 99 2.20 -24.08 2.49
C TRP A 99 3.62 -23.64 2.88
N GLN A 100 4.23 -24.29 3.87
CA GLN A 100 5.62 -24.03 4.26
C GLN A 100 6.59 -24.30 3.11
N GLN A 101 6.40 -25.38 2.35
CA GLN A 101 7.24 -25.69 1.18
C GLN A 101 7.12 -24.64 0.08
N VAL A 102 5.89 -24.24 -0.26
CA VAL A 102 5.63 -23.21 -1.27
C VAL A 102 6.28 -21.88 -0.85
N LEU A 103 6.02 -21.40 0.37
CA LEU A 103 6.58 -20.13 0.83
C LEU A 103 8.10 -20.17 1.01
N SER A 104 8.67 -21.30 1.43
CA SER A 104 10.13 -21.46 1.53
C SER A 104 10.79 -21.47 0.16
N TRP A 105 10.14 -22.10 -0.83
CA TRP A 105 10.59 -22.06 -2.22
C TRP A 105 10.53 -20.62 -2.76
N VAL A 106 9.43 -19.91 -2.54
CA VAL A 106 9.30 -18.48 -2.90
C VAL A 106 10.42 -17.66 -2.26
N ALA A 107 10.65 -17.82 -0.95
CA ALA A 107 11.69 -17.11 -0.22
C ALA A 107 13.10 -17.34 -0.77
N GLY A 108 13.44 -18.59 -1.12
CA GLY A 108 14.75 -18.94 -1.70
C GLY A 108 14.91 -18.52 -3.16
N ASN A 109 13.78 -18.40 -3.87
CA ASN A 109 13.73 -18.08 -5.30
C ASN A 109 13.17 -16.67 -5.56
N ASP A 110 13.21 -15.78 -4.56
CA ASP A 110 12.66 -14.43 -4.68
C ASP A 110 13.30 -13.68 -5.86
N HIS A 111 14.60 -13.92 -6.09
CA HIS A 111 15.34 -13.42 -7.26
C HIS A 111 14.84 -13.95 -8.63
N LEU A 112 14.20 -15.13 -8.68
CA LEU A 112 13.57 -15.73 -9.86
C LEU A 112 12.11 -15.31 -10.05
N LEU A 113 11.47 -14.77 -9.01
CA LEU A 113 10.14 -14.17 -9.08
C LEU A 113 10.20 -12.67 -9.39
N TYR A 114 11.33 -12.02 -9.06
CA TYR A 114 11.70 -10.67 -9.50
C TYR A 114 12.82 -10.63 -10.57
N PRO A 115 12.82 -11.46 -11.63
CA PRO A 115 13.60 -11.13 -12.80
C PRO A 115 12.89 -9.93 -13.43
N ARG A 116 13.61 -9.00 -14.03
CA ARG A 116 13.08 -7.77 -14.66
C ARG A 116 12.11 -8.01 -15.85
N VAL A 117 11.29 -9.07 -15.87
CA VAL A 117 10.64 -9.65 -17.06
C VAL A 117 9.14 -10.02 -16.88
N ILE A 118 8.50 -9.81 -15.72
CA ILE A 118 7.02 -9.96 -15.61
C ILE A 118 6.31 -8.65 -16.05
N SER A 119 6.75 -8.04 -17.15
CA SER A 119 6.18 -6.81 -17.70
C SER A 119 5.10 -7.04 -18.77
N VAL A 120 4.81 -8.30 -19.15
CA VAL A 120 3.97 -8.56 -20.35
C VAL A 120 2.66 -9.29 -20.06
N LYS A 121 2.60 -10.27 -19.15
CA LYS A 121 1.34 -11.00 -18.83
C LYS A 121 0.55 -10.41 -17.66
N MET A 122 1.22 -9.82 -16.68
CA MET A 122 0.61 -9.23 -15.48
C MET A 122 -0.10 -7.90 -15.76
N ASN A 123 0.16 -7.26 -16.91
CA ASN A 123 -0.47 -5.98 -17.30
C ASN A 123 -1.98 -6.07 -17.58
N ARG A 124 -2.51 -7.22 -18.03
CA ARG A 124 -3.95 -7.34 -18.34
C ARG A 124 -4.83 -7.51 -17.10
N GLU A 125 -4.32 -8.19 -16.08
CA GLU A 125 -5.04 -8.39 -14.82
C GLU A 125 -4.82 -7.20 -13.85
N ASN A 126 -3.63 -6.61 -13.88
CA ASN A 126 -3.34 -5.37 -13.16
C ASN A 126 -3.99 -4.12 -13.77
N GLU A 127 -4.44 -4.12 -15.02
CA GLU A 127 -5.22 -2.98 -15.55
C GLU A 127 -6.55 -2.80 -14.81
N LYS A 128 -7.24 -3.90 -14.46
CA LYS A 128 -8.46 -3.83 -13.65
C LYS A 128 -8.19 -3.42 -12.20
N ASN A 129 -7.02 -3.76 -11.64
CA ASN A 129 -6.62 -3.37 -10.28
C ASN A 129 -5.86 -2.03 -10.22
N ARG A 130 -5.44 -1.48 -11.36
CA ARG A 130 -4.72 -0.19 -11.45
C ARG A 130 -5.62 0.98 -11.08
N GLU A 131 -6.90 0.90 -11.45
CA GLU A 131 -7.93 1.91 -11.14
C GLU A 131 -8.33 1.93 -9.65
N SER A 132 -7.99 0.89 -8.88
CA SER A 132 -8.44 0.71 -7.50
C SER A 132 -7.94 1.81 -6.57
N TYR A 133 -6.71 2.31 -6.73
CA TYR A 133 -6.08 3.23 -5.78
C TYR A 133 -5.60 4.51 -6.48
N THR A 134 -6.55 5.39 -6.78
CA THR A 134 -6.31 6.74 -7.33
C THR A 134 -7.16 7.77 -6.58
N VAL A 135 -6.84 9.06 -6.72
CA VAL A 135 -7.67 10.18 -6.21
C VAL A 135 -9.14 10.05 -6.65
N PHE A 136 -9.36 9.44 -7.82
CA PHE A 136 -10.65 9.28 -8.48
C PHE A 136 -11.26 7.88 -8.32
N SER A 137 -10.74 7.04 -7.43
CA SER A 137 -11.33 5.70 -7.23
C SER A 137 -12.79 5.83 -6.79
N ARG A 138 -13.69 5.06 -7.43
CA ARG A 138 -15.11 5.05 -7.10
C ARG A 138 -15.42 4.42 -5.74
N LYS A 139 -14.52 3.57 -5.21
CA LYS A 139 -14.71 2.87 -3.94
C LYS A 139 -14.27 3.74 -2.77
N SER A 140 -15.15 3.91 -1.78
CA SER A 140 -14.90 4.76 -0.59
C SER A 140 -13.63 4.35 0.17
N GLU A 141 -13.44 3.05 0.38
CA GLU A 141 -12.30 2.48 1.11
C GLU A 141 -10.96 2.75 0.43
N ALA A 142 -10.89 2.54 -0.88
CA ALA A 142 -9.64 2.70 -1.62
C ALA A 142 -9.23 4.18 -1.72
N LYS A 143 -10.20 5.10 -1.71
CA LYS A 143 -9.98 6.53 -1.59
C LYS A 143 -9.47 6.92 -0.19
N LYS A 144 -9.99 6.30 0.88
CA LYS A 144 -9.51 6.49 2.26
C LYS A 144 -8.05 6.04 2.36
N LEU A 145 -7.74 4.82 1.88
CA LEU A 145 -6.38 4.28 1.88
C LEU A 145 -5.40 5.15 1.07
N TYR A 146 -5.80 5.61 -0.12
CA TYR A 146 -4.98 6.54 -0.92
C TYR A 146 -4.65 7.81 -0.14
N ARG A 147 -5.64 8.43 0.51
CA ARG A 147 -5.44 9.66 1.28
C ARG A 147 -4.50 9.44 2.47
N GLU A 148 -4.60 8.31 3.14
CA GLU A 148 -3.69 7.96 4.23
C GLU A 148 -2.25 7.79 3.73
N ILE A 149 -2.04 7.04 2.65
CA ILE A 149 -0.71 6.87 2.04
C ILE A 149 -0.15 8.22 1.59
N PHE A 150 -0.98 9.06 0.97
CA PHE A 150 -0.59 10.41 0.55
C PHE A 150 -0.06 11.24 1.73
N TRP A 151 -0.78 11.29 2.85
CA TRP A 151 -0.33 12.01 4.04
C TRP A 151 0.97 11.43 4.63
N LEU A 152 1.12 10.11 4.66
CA LEU A 152 2.36 9.47 5.13
C LEU A 152 3.56 9.81 4.24
N LEU A 153 3.35 9.89 2.92
CA LEU A 153 4.38 10.29 1.96
C LEU A 153 4.74 11.77 2.06
N VAL A 154 3.76 12.66 2.25
CA VAL A 154 3.99 14.09 2.51
C VAL A 154 4.82 14.29 3.79
N ASN A 155 4.57 13.48 4.82
CA ASN A 155 5.34 13.44 6.07
C ASN A 155 6.73 12.78 5.92
N LYS A 156 7.20 12.51 4.69
CA LYS A 156 8.51 11.94 4.37
C LYS A 156 8.80 10.58 5.02
N ARG A 157 7.76 9.79 5.35
CA ARG A 157 7.98 8.42 5.85
C ARG A 157 8.59 7.53 4.75
N LYS A 158 9.39 6.55 5.17
CA LYS A 158 10.04 5.60 4.25
C LYS A 158 8.98 4.69 3.58
N ILE A 159 9.10 4.49 2.27
CA ILE A 159 8.17 3.70 1.45
C ILE A 159 7.95 2.29 2.03
N ARG A 160 9.03 1.60 2.41
CA ARG A 160 8.95 0.24 2.96
C ARG A 160 8.18 0.18 4.28
N VAL A 161 8.27 1.22 5.11
CA VAL A 161 7.53 1.30 6.38
C VAL A 161 6.04 1.47 6.09
N ILE A 162 5.69 2.37 5.17
CA ILE A 162 4.29 2.59 4.77
C ILE A 162 3.68 1.32 4.17
N ALA A 163 4.42 0.62 3.31
CA ALA A 163 3.99 -0.62 2.68
C ALA A 163 3.69 -1.71 3.72
N LYS A 164 4.57 -1.85 4.72
CA LYS A 164 4.41 -2.80 5.82
C LYS A 164 3.24 -2.41 6.73
N GLU A 165 3.17 -1.15 7.15
CA GLU A 165 2.14 -0.63 8.07
C GLU A 165 0.73 -0.81 7.47
N LYS A 166 0.58 -0.55 6.16
CA LYS A 166 -0.71 -0.61 5.45
C LYS A 166 -0.95 -1.92 4.71
N GLY A 167 -0.03 -2.89 4.77
CA GLY A 167 -0.21 -4.20 4.11
C GLY A 167 -0.38 -4.14 2.59
N ILE A 168 0.27 -3.17 1.93
CA ILE A 168 0.16 -2.93 0.48
C ILE A 168 1.50 -3.18 -0.24
N PRO A 169 1.49 -3.52 -1.54
CA PRO A 169 2.73 -3.72 -2.30
C PRO A 169 3.58 -2.45 -2.31
N VAL A 170 4.90 -2.61 -2.23
CA VAL A 170 5.86 -1.50 -2.29
C VAL A 170 5.70 -0.72 -3.59
N GLU A 171 5.38 -1.40 -4.69
CA GLU A 171 5.10 -0.83 -6.01
C GLU A 171 3.92 0.14 -5.96
N THR A 172 2.89 -0.17 -5.17
CA THR A 172 1.70 0.68 -5.03
C THR A 172 2.04 1.98 -4.31
N VAL A 173 2.82 1.89 -3.22
CA VAL A 173 3.30 3.07 -2.50
C VAL A 173 4.22 3.92 -3.37
N PHE A 174 5.11 3.28 -4.14
CA PHE A 174 6.02 3.96 -5.07
C PHE A 174 5.26 4.69 -6.18
N ARG A 175 4.21 4.06 -6.74
CA ARG A 175 3.34 4.69 -7.73
C ARG A 175 2.66 5.94 -7.17
N ILE A 176 2.07 5.85 -5.98
CA ILE A 176 1.44 7.00 -5.31
C ILE A 176 2.47 8.09 -5.06
N GLN A 177 3.69 7.75 -4.64
CA GLN A 177 4.77 8.73 -4.49
C GLN A 177 5.11 9.46 -5.80
N GLN A 178 5.16 8.76 -6.94
CA GLN A 178 5.35 9.39 -8.24
C GLN A 178 4.21 10.34 -8.60
N GLU A 179 2.95 9.97 -8.29
CA GLU A 179 1.81 10.87 -8.47
C GLU A 179 1.94 12.12 -7.59
N VAL A 180 2.31 11.98 -6.32
CA VAL A 180 2.55 13.12 -5.41
C VAL A 180 3.65 14.02 -5.95
N LYS A 181 4.76 13.45 -6.42
CA LYS A 181 5.85 14.23 -7.04
C LYS A 181 5.36 14.99 -8.28
N ARG A 182 4.59 14.35 -9.16
CA ARG A 182 4.00 15.00 -10.34
C ARG A 182 3.03 16.11 -9.96
N MET A 183 2.19 15.92 -8.95
CA MET A 183 1.28 16.96 -8.44
C MET A 183 2.04 18.14 -7.83
N LYS A 184 3.10 17.89 -7.05
CA LYS A 184 3.98 18.95 -6.52
C LYS A 184 4.60 19.75 -7.67
N LEU A 185 5.10 19.06 -8.69
CA LEU A 185 5.69 19.69 -9.87
C LEU A 185 4.65 20.52 -10.65
N ALA A 186 3.44 19.99 -10.85
CA ALA A 186 2.36 20.70 -11.51
C ALA A 186 1.90 21.94 -10.71
N LEU A 187 1.88 21.86 -9.38
CA LEU A 187 1.58 22.99 -8.51
C LEU A 187 2.63 24.10 -8.68
N ILE A 188 3.92 23.74 -8.67
CA ILE A 188 5.04 24.68 -8.90
C ILE A 188 4.91 25.32 -10.29
N PHE A 189 4.66 24.53 -11.34
CA PHE A 189 4.48 25.10 -12.67
C PHE A 189 3.27 26.03 -12.75
N SER A 190 2.16 25.69 -12.12
CA SER A 190 0.96 26.52 -12.07
C SER A 190 1.21 27.86 -11.36
N THR A 191 1.88 27.84 -10.20
CA THR A 191 2.23 29.07 -9.48
C THR A 191 3.24 29.91 -10.25
N CYS A 192 4.24 29.31 -10.88
CA CYS A 192 5.19 30.00 -11.75
C CYS A 192 4.50 30.64 -12.96
N PHE A 193 3.55 29.95 -13.58
CA PHE A 193 2.78 30.48 -14.71
C PHE A 193 1.91 31.67 -14.29
N LEU A 194 1.23 31.58 -13.15
CA LEU A 194 0.47 32.70 -12.58
C LEU A 194 1.37 33.90 -12.27
N LEU A 195 2.53 33.67 -11.65
CA LEU A 195 3.51 34.72 -11.36
C LEU A 195 4.02 35.39 -12.64
N ALA A 196 4.28 34.63 -13.69
CA ALA A 196 4.68 35.16 -14.99
C ALA A 196 3.58 36.06 -15.59
N ILE A 197 2.32 35.60 -15.61
CA ILE A 197 1.18 36.40 -16.10
C ILE A 197 1.04 37.70 -15.29
N THR A 198 1.10 37.63 -13.96
CA THR A 198 0.99 38.84 -13.12
C THR A 198 2.14 39.80 -13.35
N THR A 199 3.36 39.29 -13.57
CA THR A 199 4.54 40.12 -13.86
C THR A 199 4.39 40.81 -15.21
N ILE A 200 3.92 40.12 -16.25
CA ILE A 200 3.67 40.71 -17.57
C ILE A 200 2.61 41.81 -17.46
N LYS A 201 1.46 41.52 -16.84
CA LYS A 201 0.38 42.52 -16.66
C LYS A 201 0.81 43.73 -15.84
N LEU A 202 1.60 43.52 -14.78
CA LEU A 202 2.14 44.61 -13.96
C LEU A 202 3.08 45.47 -14.80
N THR A 203 3.92 44.86 -15.61
CA THR A 203 4.89 45.57 -16.44
C THR A 203 4.20 46.38 -17.55
N GLU A 204 3.16 45.85 -18.17
CA GLU A 204 2.33 46.54 -19.18
C GLU A 204 1.62 47.77 -18.58
N ASN A 205 1.19 47.70 -17.31
CA ASN A 205 0.55 48.82 -16.62
C ASN A 205 1.51 49.91 -16.12
N PHE A 206 2.80 49.61 -15.93
CA PHE A 206 3.74 50.52 -15.25
C PHE A 206 4.91 51.03 -16.12
N SER A 207 5.17 50.46 -17.31
CA SER A 207 6.35 50.82 -18.12
C SER A 207 6.09 50.72 -19.63
N ASP A 208 6.11 51.85 -20.33
CA ASP A 208 6.15 51.95 -21.80
C ASP A 208 7.48 51.49 -22.41
N ASN A 209 8.49 51.22 -21.57
CA ASN A 209 9.85 50.97 -22.01
C ASN A 209 10.13 49.46 -22.17
N LEU A 210 10.10 49.00 -23.42
CA LEU A 210 10.16 47.60 -23.85
C LEU A 210 11.41 46.84 -23.32
N LEU A 211 12.54 47.54 -23.15
CA LEU A 211 13.78 46.98 -22.60
C LEU A 211 13.66 46.54 -21.13
N ILE A 212 12.97 47.33 -20.30
CA ILE A 212 12.77 47.00 -18.88
C ILE A 212 11.87 45.76 -18.76
N GLN A 213 10.89 45.64 -19.65
CA GLN A 213 10.00 44.48 -19.69
C GLN A 213 10.75 43.18 -20.00
N ILE A 214 11.65 43.20 -21.00
CA ILE A 214 12.47 42.05 -21.37
C ILE A 214 13.38 41.63 -20.20
N VAL A 215 14.03 42.59 -19.52
CA VAL A 215 14.95 42.30 -18.41
C VAL A 215 14.21 41.67 -17.22
N VAL A 216 13.05 42.21 -16.83
CA VAL A 216 12.24 41.64 -15.74
C VAL A 216 11.75 40.24 -16.08
N CYS A 217 11.35 40.00 -17.33
CA CYS A 217 10.91 38.68 -17.79
C CYS A 217 12.05 37.65 -17.78
N ILE A 218 13.27 38.03 -18.17
CA ILE A 218 14.45 37.15 -18.12
C ILE A 218 14.83 36.79 -16.67
N ILE A 219 14.85 37.78 -15.77
CA ILE A 219 15.22 37.57 -14.36
C ILE A 219 14.21 36.67 -13.66
N THR A 220 12.91 36.91 -13.86
CA THR A 220 11.85 36.06 -13.28
C THR A 220 11.89 34.65 -13.83
N THR A 221 12.13 34.48 -15.14
CA THR A 221 12.29 33.15 -15.75
C THR A 221 13.49 32.41 -15.17
N MET A 222 14.63 33.09 -14.94
CA MET A 222 15.81 32.49 -14.32
C MET A 222 15.57 32.06 -12.87
N ILE A 223 14.86 32.86 -12.07
CA ILE A 223 14.49 32.51 -10.68
C ILE A 223 13.57 31.29 -10.66
N ILE A 224 12.61 31.22 -11.58
CA ILE A 224 11.70 30.07 -11.74
C ILE A 224 12.50 28.82 -12.11
N LEU A 225 13.41 28.92 -13.08
CA LEU A 225 14.24 27.80 -13.52
C LEU A 225 15.11 27.27 -12.38
N TYR A 226 15.71 28.18 -11.61
CA TYR A 226 16.56 27.84 -10.47
C TYR A 226 15.78 27.11 -9.38
N ASN A 227 14.60 27.60 -8.99
CA ASN A 227 13.77 26.93 -7.98
C ASN A 227 13.23 25.58 -8.47
N ALA A 228 12.89 25.45 -9.76
CA ALA A 228 12.45 24.19 -10.33
C ALA A 228 13.57 23.14 -10.40
N LEU A 229 14.81 23.55 -10.67
CA LEU A 229 15.99 22.68 -10.72
C LEU A 229 16.50 22.29 -9.34
N SER A 230 16.50 23.23 -8.37
CA SER A 230 17.00 22.97 -7.01
C SER A 230 16.10 22.02 -6.20
N ASP A 231 14.82 21.87 -6.54
CA ASP A 231 13.88 20.97 -5.85
C ASP A 231 13.87 19.55 -6.48
N SER A 232 14.78 19.30 -7.45
CA SER A 232 14.94 18.02 -8.16
C SER A 232 16.09 17.13 -7.63
N GLU A 233 16.92 17.65 -6.71
CA GLU A 233 17.87 16.88 -5.87
C GLU A 233 17.23 16.40 -4.57
#